data_AF-A0A5F9D9S8-F1
#
_entry.id   AF-A0A5F9D9S8-F1
#
_cell.length_a   1.000
_cell.length_b   1.000
_cell.length_c   1.000
_cell.angle_alpha   90.00
_cell.angle_beta   90.00
_cell.angle_gamma   90.00
#
_symmetry.space_group_name_H-M   'P 1'
#
loop_
_entity.id
_entity.type
_entity.pdbx_description
1 polymer ?
#
loop_
_entity_poly.entity_id
_entity_poly.type
_entity_poly.pdbx_seq_one_letter_code
_entity_poly.pdbx_strand_id
1 'polypeptide(L)'
;MADSGCDDGSGQGEDTFLYFAYGSNLLTERIHLRNPSATFCCVARLQVVCMGAKQNGLPLEYQEKLNAIEANDYKGKVSEEIEDMLQKGGTKAQ
;
A
#
# COMPACT_ATOMS: atom_id res chain seq x y z
N MET A 1 18.89 11.87 -1.05
CA MET A 1 17.98 11.88 -2.20
C MET A 1 17.72 10.43 -2.54
N ALA A 2 16.53 9.92 -2.21
CA ALA A 2 16.16 8.54 -2.55
C ALA A 2 15.52 8.60 -3.94
N ASP A 3 16.20 7.98 -4.89
CA ASP A 3 15.77 7.81 -6.27
C ASP A 3 14.58 6.84 -6.27
N SER A 4 13.37 7.37 -6.38
CA SER A 4 12.13 6.60 -6.54
C SER A 4 12.01 6.16 -7.99
N GLY A 5 12.74 5.10 -8.34
CA GLY A 5 12.52 4.30 -9.53
C GLY A 5 11.69 3.06 -9.17
N CYS A 6 10.36 3.16 -9.24
CA CYS A 6 9.51 1.98 -9.36
C CYS A 6 9.62 1.50 -10.81
N ASP A 7 10.55 0.57 -11.06
CA ASP A 7 10.70 -0.09 -12.36
C ASP A 7 9.50 -1.01 -12.60
N ASP A 8 8.69 -0.69 -13.62
CA ASP A 8 7.63 -1.54 -14.18
C ASP A 8 8.26 -2.67 -15.04
N GLY A 9 9.18 -3.41 -14.43
CA GLY A 9 9.96 -4.48 -15.03
C GLY A 9 9.11 -5.73 -15.24
N SER A 10 8.39 -5.75 -16.36
CA SER A 10 7.74 -6.95 -16.88
C SER A 10 8.76 -8.07 -17.18
N GLY A 11 8.93 -8.99 -16.24
CA GLY A 11 9.33 -10.38 -16.54
C GLY A 11 10.58 -10.92 -15.86
N GLN A 12 10.40 -11.58 -14.70
CA GLN A 12 10.88 -12.93 -14.38
C GLN A 12 10.43 -13.30 -12.96
N GLY A 13 10.16 -14.58 -12.70
CA GLY A 13 9.54 -15.08 -11.47
C GLY A 13 10.38 -14.83 -10.21
N GLU A 14 10.25 -13.64 -9.64
CA GLU A 14 10.59 -13.35 -8.25
C GLU A 14 9.28 -13.28 -7.46
N ASP A 15 9.12 -14.17 -6.48
CA ASP A 15 7.95 -14.24 -5.59
C ASP A 15 7.91 -13.01 -4.65
N THR A 16 7.66 -11.83 -5.24
CA THR A 16 7.56 -10.57 -4.52
C THR A 16 6.10 -10.28 -4.19
N PHE A 17 5.86 -9.85 -2.95
CA PHE A 17 4.53 -9.46 -2.48
C PHE A 17 4.58 -8.08 -1.86
N LEU A 18 3.47 -7.35 -1.95
CA LEU A 18 3.34 -6.05 -1.30
C LEU A 18 3.05 -6.23 0.20
N TYR A 19 3.85 -5.60 1.05
CA TYR A 19 3.65 -5.56 2.50
C TYR A 19 3.26 -4.15 2.94
N PHE A 20 2.09 -4.02 3.56
CA PHE A 20 1.65 -2.76 4.15
C PHE A 20 2.17 -2.62 5.59
N ALA A 21 2.93 -1.56 5.85
CA ALA A 21 3.46 -1.22 7.17
C ALA A 21 2.72 -0.02 7.77
N TYR A 22 2.36 -0.08 9.05
CA TYR A 22 1.78 1.02 9.82
C TYR A 22 2.55 1.25 11.13
N GLY A 23 2.70 2.52 11.54
CA GLY A 23 3.36 2.88 12.80
C GLY A 23 4.84 2.49 12.84
N SER A 24 5.32 1.94 13.97
CA SER A 24 6.75 1.58 14.18
C SER A 24 7.34 0.57 13.19
N ASN A 25 6.52 -0.07 12.35
CA ASN A 25 6.96 -0.96 11.28
C ASN A 25 7.42 -0.20 10.02
N LEU A 26 7.26 1.13 9.98
CA LEU A 26 7.86 2.00 8.97
C LEU A 26 9.38 2.16 9.14
N LEU A 27 9.95 1.69 10.26
CA LEU A 27 11.40 1.67 10.41
C LEU A 27 11.98 0.62 9.45
N THR A 28 12.47 1.08 8.31
CA THR A 28 13.07 0.25 7.26
C THR A 28 14.08 -0.75 7.81
N GLU A 29 14.87 -0.35 8.81
CA GLU A 29 15.83 -1.22 9.49
C GLU A 29 15.18 -2.45 10.15
N ARG A 30 13.95 -2.30 10.69
CA ARG A 30 13.25 -3.39 11.39
C ARG A 30 12.72 -4.44 10.42
N ILE A 31 12.22 -4.03 9.25
CA ILE A 31 11.75 -4.99 8.24
C ILE A 31 12.93 -5.74 7.61
N HIS A 32 14.08 -5.07 7.44
CA HIS A 32 15.30 -5.69 6.91
C HIS A 32 15.90 -6.77 7.81
N LEU A 33 15.61 -6.80 9.12
CA LEU A 33 16.09 -7.86 10.02
C LEU A 33 15.69 -9.26 9.56
N ARG A 34 14.48 -9.41 9.01
CA ARG A 34 13.97 -10.71 8.51
C ARG A 34 13.74 -10.73 7.01
N ASN A 35 13.69 -9.57 6.38
CA ASN A 35 13.45 -9.46 4.95
C ASN A 35 14.42 -8.44 4.32
N PRO A 36 15.71 -8.79 4.11
CA PRO A 36 16.74 -7.86 3.66
C PRO A 36 16.46 -7.25 2.28
N SER A 37 15.67 -7.90 1.44
CA SER A 37 15.26 -7.42 0.11
C SER A 37 14.07 -6.46 0.14
N ALA A 38 13.47 -6.20 1.31
CA ALA A 38 12.31 -5.32 1.40
C ALA A 38 12.65 -3.90 0.94
N THR A 39 11.97 -3.41 -0.08
CA THR A 39 12.18 -2.05 -0.61
C THR A 39 10.99 -1.17 -0.27
N PHE A 40 11.25 0.08 0.13
CA PHE A 40 10.18 1.06 0.30
C PHE A 40 9.58 1.39 -1.07
N CYS A 41 8.27 1.19 -1.23
CA CYS A 41 7.56 1.47 -2.47
C CYS A 41 6.95 2.88 -2.44
N CYS A 42 5.95 3.12 -1.59
CA CYS A 42 5.28 4.42 -1.50
C CYS A 42 4.53 4.59 -0.18
N VAL A 43 4.14 5.84 0.12
CA VAL A 43 3.14 6.12 1.17
C VAL A 43 1.76 5.96 0.57
N ALA A 44 0.95 5.06 1.13
CA ALA A 44 -0.43 4.83 0.72
C ALA A 44 -1.41 5.26 1.82
N ARG A 45 -2.63 5.62 1.41
CA ARG A 45 -3.76 5.82 2.34
C ARG A 45 -4.47 4.50 2.59
N LEU A 46 -5.04 4.34 3.79
CA LEU A 46 -5.80 3.13 4.17
C LEU A 46 -6.89 2.78 3.14
N GLN A 47 -7.53 3.79 2.54
CA GLN A 47 -8.53 3.58 1.51
C GLN A 47 -7.99 2.79 0.30
N VAL A 48 -6.77 3.07 -0.17
CA VAL A 48 -6.17 2.33 -1.29
C VAL A 48 -5.88 0.89 -0.90
N VAL A 49 -5.43 0.66 0.33
CA VAL A 49 -5.22 -0.70 0.87
C VAL A 49 -6.53 -1.50 0.87
N CYS A 50 -7.62 -0.89 1.34
CA CYS A 50 -8.94 -1.54 1.32
C CYS A 50 -9.44 -1.83 -0.10
N MET A 51 -9.17 -0.94 -1.07
CA MET A 51 -9.52 -1.18 -2.47
C MET A 51 -8.72 -2.36 -3.04
N GLY A 52 -7.40 -2.39 -2.83
CA GLY A 52 -6.55 -3.49 -3.29
C GLY A 52 -6.93 -4.82 -2.66
N ALA A 53 -7.27 -4.84 -1.37
CA ALA A 53 -7.72 -6.05 -0.67
C ALA A 53 -9.01 -6.63 -1.26
N LYS A 54 -9.96 -5.76 -1.62
CA LYS A 54 -11.22 -6.16 -2.30
C LYS A 54 -10.95 -6.69 -3.71
N GLN A 55 -10.12 -6.00 -4.48
CA GLN A 55 -9.78 -6.38 -5.86
C GLN A 55 -9.09 -7.74 -5.94
N ASN A 56 -8.20 -8.04 -5.00
CA ASN A 56 -7.47 -9.30 -4.94
C ASN A 56 -8.25 -10.43 -4.24
N GLY A 57 -9.47 -10.17 -3.78
CA GLY A 57 -10.31 -11.20 -3.16
C GLY A 57 -9.76 -11.74 -1.84
N LEU A 58 -9.14 -10.90 -1.00
CA LEU A 58 -8.71 -11.31 0.33
C LEU A 58 -9.91 -11.81 1.17
N PRO A 59 -9.72 -12.70 2.17
CA PRO A 59 -10.81 -13.18 3.01
C PRO A 59 -11.68 -12.05 3.55
N LEU A 60 -13.01 -12.20 3.50
CA LEU A 60 -13.96 -11.14 3.86
C LEU A 60 -13.73 -10.61 5.28
N GLU A 61 -13.46 -11.51 6.22
CA GLU A 61 -13.12 -11.16 7.61
C GLU A 61 -11.89 -10.23 7.69
N TYR A 62 -10.89 -10.44 6.83
CA TYR A 62 -9.71 -9.58 6.79
C TYR A 62 -10.05 -8.22 6.17
N GLN A 63 -10.88 -8.18 5.14
CA GLN A 63 -11.36 -6.92 4.56
C GLN A 63 -12.15 -6.09 5.59
N GLU A 64 -12.99 -6.74 6.41
CA GLU A 64 -13.73 -6.09 7.50
C GLU A 64 -12.79 -5.51 8.55
N LYS A 65 -11.77 -6.27 8.96
CA LYS A 65 -10.71 -5.78 9.86
C LYS A 65 -10.01 -4.55 9.28
N LEU A 66 -9.66 -4.56 8.00
CA LEU A 66 -9.04 -3.41 7.35
C LEU A 66 -9.96 -2.17 7.34
N ASN A 67 -11.25 -2.34 7.06
CA ASN A 67 -12.21 -1.24 7.05
C ASN A 67 -12.52 -0.70 8.46
N ALA A 68 -12.30 -1.50 9.51
CA ALA A 68 -12.47 -1.08 10.90
C ALA A 68 -11.27 -0.32 11.46
N ILE A 69 -10.12 -0.29 10.75
CA ILE A 69 -8.97 0.51 11.16
C ILE A 69 -9.32 2.00 10.96
N GLU A 70 -9.19 2.79 12.01
CA GLU A 70 -9.35 4.23 11.91
C GLU A 70 -8.17 4.83 11.12
N ALA A 71 -8.48 5.63 10.10
CA ALA A 71 -7.46 6.31 9.33
C ALA A 71 -6.77 7.36 10.21
N ASN A 72 -5.46 7.51 10.05
CA ASN A 72 -4.75 8.62 10.68
C ASN A 72 -5.07 9.94 9.95
N ASP A 73 -4.94 11.07 10.65
CA ASP A 73 -5.08 12.42 10.08
C ASP A 73 -3.92 12.83 9.17
N TYR A 74 -3.22 11.87 8.56
CA TYR A 74 -2.10 12.14 7.68
C TYR A 74 -2.60 12.82 6.39
N LYS A 75 -2.17 14.07 6.23
CA LYS A 75 -2.45 14.94 5.06
C LYS A 75 -1.17 15.29 4.29
N GLY A 76 -0.09 14.53 4.51
CA GLY A 76 1.15 14.69 3.76
C GLY A 76 1.02 14.23 2.31
N LYS A 77 2.07 14.48 1.52
CA LYS A 77 2.09 14.12 0.09
C LYS A 77 2.12 12.60 -0.08
N VAL A 78 1.29 12.11 -1.00
CA VAL A 78 1.35 10.76 -1.55
C VAL A 78 1.70 10.87 -3.05
N SER A 79 2.01 9.76 -3.72
CA SER A 79 2.30 9.82 -5.17
C SER A 79 1.04 10.18 -5.97
N GLU A 80 1.23 10.82 -7.13
CA GLU A 80 0.12 11.23 -8.01
C GLU A 80 -0.76 10.03 -8.40
N GLU A 81 -0.16 8.86 -8.61
CA GLU A 81 -0.88 7.61 -8.89
C GLU A 81 -1.87 7.24 -7.78
N ILE A 82 -1.46 7.40 -6.51
CA ILE A 82 -2.29 7.11 -5.34
C ILE A 82 -3.39 8.16 -5.21
N GLU A 83 -3.09 9.43 -5.48
CA GLU A 83 -4.10 10.51 -5.51
C GLU A 83 -5.18 10.24 -6.58
N ASP A 84 -4.76 9.83 -7.77
CA ASP A 84 -5.63 9.45 -8.88
C ASP A 84 -6.57 8.29 -8.52
N MET A 85 -6.03 7.23 -7.90
CA MET A 85 -6.82 6.08 -7.45
C MET A 85 -7.89 6.48 -6.43
N LEU A 86 -7.58 7.43 -5.54
CA LEU A 86 -8.52 7.94 -4.55
C LEU A 86 -9.63 8.78 -5.18
N GLN A 87 -9.32 9.55 -6.22
CA GLN A 87 -10.32 10.34 -6.96
C GLN A 87 -11.24 9.45 -7.81
N LYS A 88 -10.70 8.43 -8.47
CA LYS A 88 -11.47 7.49 -9.33
C LYS A 88 -12.44 6.62 -8.53
N GLY A 89 -12.11 6.27 -7.29
CA GLY A 89 -12.99 5.55 -6.36
C GLY A 89 -14.15 6.37 -5.78
N GLY A 90 -14.21 7.68 -6.05
CA GLY A 90 -15.26 8.59 -5.56
C GLY A 90 -16.57 8.56 -6.38
N THR A 91 -16.60 7.90 -7.53
CA THR A 91 -17.82 7.75 -8.32
C THR A 91 -18.72 6.69 -7.69
N LYS A 92 -19.57 7.12 -6.76
CA LYS A 92 -20.74 6.34 -6.37
C LYS A 92 -21.52 6.02 -7.65
N ALA A 93 -21.77 4.73 -7.88
CA ALA A 93 -22.83 4.31 -8.78
C ALA A 93 -24.13 5.00 -8.33
N GLN A 94 -24.67 5.86 -9.19
CA GLN A 94 -26.04 6.31 -9.14
C GLN A 94 -26.89 5.40 -10.03
#